data_AF-A0A4Y7PL37-F1
#
_entry.id   AF-A0A4Y7PL37-F1
#
_cell.length_a   1.000
_cell.length_b   1.000
_cell.length_c   1.000
_cell.angle_alpha   90.00
_cell.angle_beta   90.00
_cell.angle_gamma   90.00
#
_symmetry.space_group_name_H-M   'P 1'
#
loop_
_entity.id
_entity.type
_entity.pdbx_description
1 polymer ?
#
loop_
_entity_poly.entity_id
_entity_poly.type
_entity_poly.pdbx_seq_one_letter_code
_entity_poly.pdbx_strand_id
1 'polypeptide(L)' 'HPIKRVPVEIISNIFIHCLPADSYAVPVKDKAPINVSSVCNRWREIATSTPRLW' A
#
# COMPACT_ATOMS: atom_id res chain seq x y z
N HIS A 1 -9.32 1.71 17.28
CA HIS A 1 -8.33 2.25 16.31
C HIS A 1 -9.05 3.00 15.18
N PRO A 2 -8.83 4.32 15.03
CA PRO A 2 -9.49 5.15 14.01
C PRO A 2 -9.30 4.63 12.58
N ILE A 3 -8.13 4.05 12.29
CA ILE A 3 -7.74 3.57 10.96
C ILE A 3 -8.64 2.45 10.41
N LYS A 4 -9.33 1.70 11.29
CA LYS A 4 -10.29 0.65 10.90
C LYS A 4 -11.60 1.21 10.32
N ARG A 5 -11.90 2.49 10.56
CA ARG A 5 -13.10 3.17 10.03
C ARG A 5 -12.90 3.76 8.64
N VAL A 6 -11.65 3.84 8.18
CA VAL A 6 -11.33 4.34 6.84
C VAL A 6 -11.67 3.24 5.82
N PRO A 7 -12.42 3.57 4.76
CA PRO A 7 -12.74 2.63 3.68
C PRO A 7 -11.47 2.07 3.02
N VAL A 8 -11.55 0.85 2.52
CA VAL A 8 -10.40 0.17 1.91
C VAL A 8 -9.91 0.92 0.67
N GLU A 9 -10.82 1.50 -0.10
CA GLU A 9 -10.55 2.24 -1.33
C GLU A 9 -9.69 3.47 -1.07
N ILE A 10 -9.92 4.15 0.06
CA ILE A 10 -9.14 5.32 0.46
C ILE A 10 -7.72 4.91 0.85
N ILE A 11 -7.57 3.81 1.58
CA ILE A 11 -6.25 3.28 1.98
C ILE A 11 -5.47 2.81 0.74
N SER A 12 -6.12 2.09 -0.18
CA SER A 12 -5.52 1.66 -1.44
C SER A 12 -5.05 2.85 -2.29
N ASN A 13 -5.85 3.92 -2.39
CA ASN A 13 -5.44 5.13 -3.12
C ASN A 13 -4.23 5.81 -2.48
N ILE A 14 -4.19 5.91 -1.14
CA ILE A 14 -3.02 6.44 -0.43
C ILE A 14 -1.77 5.63 -0.79
N PHE A 15 -1.85 4.30 -0.76
CA PHE A 15 -0.71 3.44 -1.12
C PHE A 15 -0.23 3.66 -2.55
N ILE A 16 -1.17 3.81 -3.50
CA ILE A 16 -0.85 4.08 -4.92
C ILE A 16 -0.15 5.44 -5.06
N HIS A 17 -0.62 6.47 -4.36
CA HIS A 17 0.01 7.80 -4.38
C HIS A 17 1.38 7.85 -3.70
N CYS A 18 1.71 6.87 -2.87
CA CYS A 18 3.05 6.72 -2.31
C CYS A 18 4.03 6.01 -3.25
N LEU A 19 3.58 5.52 -4.42
CA LEU A 19 4.48 4.95 -5.42
C LEU A 19 5.34 6.05 -6.07
N PRO A 20 6.60 5.76 -6.44
CA PRO A 20 7.42 6.69 -7.20
C PRO A 20 6.77 7.01 -8.55
N ALA A 21 6.68 8.29 -8.92
CA ALA A 21 6.10 8.72 -10.20
C ALA A 21 6.90 8.24 -11.43
N ASP A 22 8.22 8.10 -11.28
CA ASP A 22 9.16 7.93 -12.41
C ASP A 22 9.83 6.55 -12.45
N SER A 23 9.42 5.63 -11.58
CA SER A 23 9.98 4.28 -11.54
C SER A 23 8.82 3.31 -11.63
N TYR A 24 8.80 2.45 -12.66
CA TYR A 24 8.13 1.15 -12.56
C TYR A 24 8.36 0.62 -11.15
N ALA A 25 7.34 0.09 -10.48
CA ALA A 25 7.40 -0.35 -9.10
C ALA A 25 8.46 -1.45 -8.94
N VAL A 26 9.73 -1.07 -8.90
CA VAL A 26 10.84 -1.95 -8.62
C VAL A 26 10.62 -2.29 -7.15
N PRO A 27 10.50 -3.58 -6.79
CA PRO A 27 10.35 -4.00 -5.41
C PRO A 27 11.66 -3.73 -4.67
N VAL A 28 11.89 -2.48 -4.31
CA VAL A 28 12.94 -2.04 -3.40
C VAL A 28 12.39 -2.29 -2.00
N LYS A 29 13.14 -3.01 -1.17
CA LYS A 29 12.72 -3.39 0.20
C LYS A 29 12.21 -2.21 1.04
N ASP A 30 12.67 -1.00 0.75
CA ASP A 30 12.34 0.23 1.48
C ASP A 30 11.28 1.11 0.79
N LYS A 31 10.68 0.67 -0.32
CA LYS A 31 9.63 1.42 -1.03
C LYS A 31 8.28 0.69 -0.97
N ALA A 32 7.20 1.45 -1.12
CA ALA A 32 5.87 0.88 -1.28
C ALA A 32 5.87 -0.11 -2.46
N PRO A 33 5.22 -1.29 -2.34
CA PRO A 33 4.28 -1.70 -1.29
C PRO A 33 4.87 -2.52 -0.12
N ILE A 34 6.19 -2.73 -0.08
CA ILE A 34 6.84 -3.62 0.89
C ILE A 34 6.83 -3.00 2.30
N ASN A 35 6.93 -1.67 2.42
CA ASN A 35 6.86 -0.99 3.71
C ASN A 35 5.45 -1.04 4.35
N VAL A 36 4.39 -0.72 3.62
CA VAL A 36 3.01 -0.64 4.15
C VAL A 36 2.44 -2.01 4.51
N SER A 37 2.83 -3.06 3.79
CA SER A 37 2.39 -4.44 4.07
C SER A 37 2.97 -5.02 5.37
N SER A 38 3.99 -4.38 5.96
CA SER A 38 4.59 -4.79 7.24
C SER A 38 3.97 -4.13 8.48
N VAL A 39 3.10 -3.13 8.31
CA VAL A 39 2.57 -2.33 9.43
C VAL A 39 1.57 -3.11 10.28
N CYS A 40 0.60 -3.78 9.65
CA CYS A 40 -0.37 -4.64 10.33
C CYS A 40 -1.05 -5.60 9.34
N ASN A 41 -1.71 -6.65 9.84
CA ASN A 41 -2.41 -7.64 9.01
C ASN A 41 -3.41 -7.00 8.04
N ARG A 42 -4.19 -6.01 8.48
CA ARG A 42 -5.17 -5.32 7.62
C ARG A 42 -4.49 -4.56 6.47
N TRP A 43 -3.35 -3.93 6.71
CA TRP A 43 -2.62 -3.20 5.67
C TRP A 43 -1.98 -4.16 4.66
N ARG A 44 -1.50 -5.31 5.15
CA ARG A 44 -1.01 -6.39 4.29
C ARG A 44 -2.09 -6.89 3.35
N GLU A 45 -3.29 -7.19 3.87
CA GLU A 45 -4.43 -7.63 3.05
C GLU A 45 -4.76 -6.61 1.96
N ILE A 46 -4.91 -5.34 2.33
CA ILE A 46 -5.23 -4.25 1.39
C ILE A 46 -4.15 -4.11 0.32
N ALA A 47 -2.87 -4.15 0.70
CA ALA A 47 -1.76 -4.03 -0.25
C ALA A 47 -1.71 -5.22 -1.23
N THR A 48 -1.89 -6.46 -0.74
CA THR A 48 -1.92 -7.65 -1.59
C THR A 48 -3.14 -7.70 -2.51
N SER A 49 -4.27 -7.13 -2.09
CA SER A 49 -5.50 -7.06 -2.88
C SER A 49 -5.57 -5.86 -3.84
N THR A 50 -4.53 -5.03 -3.91
CA THR A 50 -4.49 -3.85 -4.81
C THR A 50 -3.48 -4.09 -5.93
N PRO A 51 -3.90 -4.56 -7.13
CA PRO A 51 -2.98 -4.93 -8.22
C PRO A 51 -2.07 -3.80 -8.69
N ARG A 52 -2.54 -2.54 -8.61
CA ARG A 52 -1.77 -1.34 -9.00
C ARG A 52 -0.51 -1.07 -8.17
N LEU A 53 -0.33 -1.78 -7.06
CA LEU A 53 0.85 -1.66 -6.21
C LEU A 53 2.01 -2.56 -6.66
N TRP A 54 1.76 -3.48 -7.59
CA TRP A 54 2.72 -4.44 -8.15
C TRP A 54 3.00 -4.08 -9.62
#